data_AF-A0A2N2X770-F1
#
_entry.id   AF-A0A2N2X770-F1
#
_cell.length_a   1.000
_cell.length_b   1.000
_cell.length_c   1.000
_cell.angle_alpha   90.00
_cell.angle_beta   90.00
_cell.angle_gamma   90.00
#
_symmetry.space_group_name_H-M   'P 1'
#
loop_
_entity.id
_entity.type
_entity.pdbx_description
1 polymer ?
#
loop_
_entity_poly.entity_id
_entity_poly.type
_entity_poly.pdbx_seq_one_letter_code
_entity_poly.pdbx_strand_id
1 'polypeptide(L)'
;MPTSKDCVPDDLLKHGCVNVPEKLVSCYIFMQNIPVTISGFCFERNTFIYYYQILKLSTNILRETYNKIDVDYEIIGMLTDDERLNLINCLLESHTVTQKIKRFLIDYKKQNSLS
;
A
#
# COMPACT_ATOMS: atom_id res chain seq x y z
N MET A 1 7.94 9.48 -5.54
CA MET A 1 7.72 10.95 -5.59
C MET A 1 6.27 11.22 -5.27
N PRO A 2 5.92 11.74 -4.09
CA PRO A 2 4.55 12.15 -3.82
C PRO A 2 4.35 13.56 -4.39
N THR A 3 3.40 13.72 -5.31
CA THR A 3 2.94 15.02 -5.79
C THR A 3 1.95 15.60 -4.79
N SER A 4 2.06 16.90 -4.48
CA SER A 4 1.12 17.63 -3.60
C SER A 4 -0.29 17.80 -4.18
N LYS A 5 -0.57 17.17 -5.32
CA LYS A 5 -1.87 17.13 -5.97
C LYS A 5 -2.26 15.66 -6.04
N ASP A 6 -3.24 15.29 -5.22
CA ASP A 6 -3.82 13.96 -5.26
C ASP A 6 -4.65 13.82 -6.54
N CYS A 7 -4.51 12.68 -7.21
CA CYS A 7 -5.31 12.36 -8.40
C CYS A 7 -6.69 11.79 -8.03
N VAL A 8 -7.03 11.74 -6.74
CA VAL A 8 -8.28 11.16 -6.22
C VAL A 8 -9.27 12.30 -5.96
N PRO A 9 -10.44 12.29 -6.62
CA PRO A 9 -11.51 13.25 -6.33
C PRO A 9 -11.94 13.24 -4.86
N ASP A 10 -12.30 14.41 -4.33
CA ASP A 10 -12.68 14.59 -2.92
C ASP A 10 -13.85 13.68 -2.50
N ASP A 11 -14.79 13.40 -3.40
CA ASP A 11 -15.94 12.52 -3.16
C ASP A 11 -15.56 11.05 -2.94
N LEU A 12 -14.32 10.67 -3.28
CA LEU A 12 -13.79 9.32 -3.11
C LEU A 12 -12.81 9.20 -1.94
N LEU A 13 -12.50 10.28 -1.23
CA LEU A 13 -11.56 10.27 -0.11
C LEU A 13 -12.15 9.51 1.08
N LYS A 14 -11.75 8.25 1.22
CA LYS A 14 -12.12 7.37 2.33
C LYS A 14 -10.93 6.50 2.71
N HIS A 15 -10.74 6.29 4.02
CA HIS A 15 -9.75 5.33 4.50
C HIS A 15 -10.00 3.94 3.91
N GLY A 16 -8.93 3.31 3.44
CA GLY A 16 -8.93 1.97 2.88
C GLY A 16 -9.01 1.94 1.35
N CYS A 17 -9.73 0.95 0.84
CA CYS A 17 -9.78 0.63 -0.58
C CYS A 17 -10.58 1.66 -1.40
N VAL A 18 -9.94 2.24 -2.42
CA VAL A 18 -10.61 3.07 -3.44
C VAL A 18 -10.26 2.53 -4.82
N ASN A 19 -11.19 1.76 -5.38
CA ASN A 19 -11.07 1.16 -6.70
C ASN A 19 -12.33 1.50 -7.51
N VAL A 20 -12.24 2.55 -8.33
CA VAL A 20 -13.32 3.05 -9.19
C VAL A 20 -12.82 3.04 -10.63
N PRO A 21 -13.00 1.92 -11.35
CA PRO A 21 -12.46 1.74 -12.70
C PRO A 21 -12.98 2.78 -13.69
N GLU A 22 -14.23 3.21 -13.55
CA GLU A 22 -14.88 4.21 -14.40
C GLU A 22 -14.19 5.58 -14.30
N LYS A 23 -13.58 5.88 -13.15
CA LYS A 23 -12.84 7.11 -12.89
C LYS A 23 -11.32 6.92 -13.02
N LEU A 24 -10.86 5.73 -13.44
CA LEU A 24 -9.44 5.34 -13.52
C LEU A 24 -8.68 5.52 -12.19
N VAL A 25 -9.40 5.41 -11.06
CA VAL A 25 -8.81 5.51 -9.72
C VAL A 25 -8.65 4.11 -9.15
N SER A 26 -7.41 3.74 -8.82
CA SER A 26 -7.13 2.52 -8.06
C SER A 26 -6.00 2.78 -7.08
N CYS A 27 -6.35 2.94 -5.81
CA CYS A 27 -5.41 3.20 -4.72
C CYS A 27 -5.95 2.71 -3.38
N TYR A 28 -5.05 2.59 -2.40
CA TYR A 28 -5.38 2.43 -0.99
C TYR A 28 -5.03 3.72 -0.26
N ILE A 29 -5.95 4.24 0.56
CA ILE A 29 -5.79 5.53 1.23
C ILE A 29 -5.64 5.30 2.73
N PHE A 30 -4.51 5.74 3.30
CA PHE A 30 -4.38 5.96 4.73
C PHE A 30 -4.81 7.40 5.01
N MET A 31 -6.00 7.57 5.59
CA MET A 31 -6.44 8.88 6.05
C MET A 31 -5.55 9.39 7.19
N GLN A 32 -5.34 10.70 7.21
CA GLN A 32 -4.58 11.36 8.26
C GLN A 32 -5.11 11.02 9.66
N ASN A 33 -4.21 10.95 10.64
CA ASN A 33 -4.51 10.74 12.06
C ASN A 33 -5.29 9.45 12.39
N ILE A 34 -5.33 8.47 11.48
CA ILE A 34 -5.84 7.12 11.76
C ILE A 34 -4.64 6.21 12.01
N PRO A 35 -4.55 5.55 13.19
CA PRO A 35 -3.49 4.58 13.47
C PRO A 35 -3.55 3.40 12.49
N VAL A 36 -2.42 3.10 11.84
CA VAL A 36 -2.32 2.02 10.85
C VAL A 36 -1.31 0.94 11.24
N THR A 37 -0.46 1.20 12.23
CA THR A 37 0.52 0.24 12.74
C THR A 37 0.14 -0.31 14.10
N ILE A 38 0.74 -1.45 14.46
CA ILE A 38 0.65 -2.05 15.80
C ILE A 38 1.18 -1.09 16.89
N SER A 39 2.15 -0.24 16.53
CA SER A 39 2.72 0.79 17.41
C SER A 39 1.86 2.06 17.50
N GLY A 40 0.73 2.13 16.80
CA GLY A 40 -0.16 3.29 16.81
C GLY A 40 0.26 4.44 15.91
N PHE A 41 1.24 4.25 15.02
CA PHE A 41 1.64 5.27 14.06
C PHE A 41 0.49 5.62 13.12
N CYS A 42 0.35 6.92 12.85
CA CYS A 42 -0.57 7.47 11.87
C CYS A 42 0.15 8.50 11.01
N PHE A 43 -0.32 8.70 9.78
CA PHE A 43 0.21 9.74 8.91
C PHE A 43 -0.38 11.11 9.26
N GLU A 44 0.42 12.17 9.20
CA GLU A 44 -0.04 13.55 9.41
C GLU A 44 -0.92 14.08 8.27
N ARG A 45 -0.85 13.44 7.09
CA ARG A 45 -1.61 13.78 5.89
C ARG A 45 -2.16 12.50 5.27
N ASN A 46 -3.22 12.66 4.48
CA ASN A 46 -3.74 11.57 3.66
C ASN A 46 -2.59 11.02 2.80
N THR A 47 -2.39 9.71 2.86
CA THR A 47 -1.29 9.02 2.19
C THR A 47 -1.86 7.95 1.28
N PHE A 48 -1.38 7.90 0.03
CA PHE A 48 -1.97 7.11 -1.03
C PHE A 48 -0.97 6.08 -1.55
N ILE A 49 -1.40 4.82 -1.60
CA ILE A 49 -0.70 3.76 -2.34
C ILE A 49 -1.38 3.62 -3.69
N TYR A 50 -0.75 4.15 -4.74
CA TYR A 50 -1.27 4.05 -6.11
C TYR A 50 -0.83 2.75 -6.78
N TYR A 51 -1.77 2.01 -7.36
CA TYR A 51 -1.48 0.66 -7.85
C TYR A 51 -0.65 0.62 -9.13
N TYR A 52 -0.75 1.67 -9.95
CA TYR A 52 0.10 1.81 -11.12
C TYR A 52 1.59 2.04 -10.77
N GLN A 53 1.90 2.35 -9.50
CA GLN A 53 3.27 2.56 -9.01
C GLN A 53 3.87 1.31 -8.36
N ILE A 54 3.17 0.17 -8.38
CA ILE A 54 3.67 -1.07 -7.78
C ILE A 54 4.79 -1.65 -8.65
N LEU A 55 5.93 -1.90 -8.02
CA LEU A 55 7.12 -2.43 -8.67
C LEU A 55 7.52 -3.77 -8.04
N LYS A 56 8.05 -4.67 -8.87
CA LYS A 56 8.73 -5.88 -8.40
C LYS A 56 10.23 -5.61 -8.36
N LEU A 57 10.81 -5.61 -7.17
CA LEU A 57 12.24 -5.48 -6.95
C LEU A 57 12.78 -6.76 -6.30
N SER A 58 14.02 -7.13 -6.61
CA SER A 58 14.71 -8.18 -5.86
C SER A 58 15.18 -7.62 -4.51
N THR A 59 15.33 -8.50 -3.53
CA THR A 59 15.87 -8.13 -2.21
C THR A 59 17.27 -7.52 -2.31
N ASN A 60 18.10 -8.01 -3.25
CA ASN A 60 19.44 -7.47 -3.49
C ASN A 60 19.36 -6.02 -3.99
N ILE A 61 18.54 -5.73 -5.02
CA ILE A 61 18.38 -4.37 -5.54
C ILE A 61 17.85 -3.44 -4.46
N LEU A 62 16.86 -3.88 -3.67
CA LEU A 62 16.31 -3.06 -2.59
C LEU A 62 17.39 -2.73 -1.55
N ARG A 63 18.18 -3.72 -1.13
CA ARG A 63 19.28 -3.55 -0.17
C ARG A 63 20.43 -2.72 -0.72
N GLU A 64 20.77 -2.85 -1.99
CA GLU A 64 21.82 -2.06 -2.64
C GLU A 64 21.39 -0.60 -2.80
N THR A 65 20.12 -0.37 -3.14
CA THR A 65 19.55 0.98 -3.33
C THR A 65 19.36 1.71 -2.01
N TYR A 66 18.92 1.01 -0.97
CA TYR A 66 18.65 1.55 0.36
C TYR A 66 19.44 0.75 1.40
N ASN A 67 20.73 1.08 1.57
CA ASN A 67 21.66 0.30 2.40
C ASN A 67 21.94 0.91 3.78
N LYS A 68 21.56 2.17 4.01
CA LYS A 68 21.79 2.87 5.28
C LYS A 68 20.48 3.19 5.97
N ILE A 69 20.21 2.47 7.06
CA ILE A 69 19.16 2.84 8.01
C ILE A 69 19.50 4.23 8.59
N ASP A 70 18.49 5.06 8.83
CA ASP A 70 18.55 6.46 9.31
C ASP A 70 19.11 7.49 8.32
N VAL A 71 19.56 7.05 7.13
CA VAL A 71 19.96 7.95 6.02
C VAL A 71 19.00 7.77 4.85
N ASP A 72 18.80 6.53 4.42
CA ASP A 72 17.99 6.19 3.26
C ASP A 72 16.53 5.91 3.64
N TYR A 73 16.31 5.33 4.83
CA TYR A 73 14.98 5.03 5.37
C TYR A 73 15.00 4.82 6.88
N GLU A 74 13.83 4.97 7.50
CA GLU A 74 13.55 4.58 8.88
C GLU A 74 12.42 3.53 8.92
N ILE A 75 12.44 2.66 9.94
CA ILE A 75 11.36 1.69 10.17
C ILE A 75 10.38 2.30 11.16
N ILE A 76 9.23 2.74 10.65
CA ILE A 76 8.19 3.40 11.44
C ILE A 76 7.33 2.39 12.24
N GLY A 77 7.15 1.18 11.70
CA GLY A 77 6.37 0.13 12.37
C GLY A 77 5.88 -0.95 11.41
N MET A 78 5.00 -1.80 11.92
CA MET A 78 4.33 -2.86 11.16
C MET A 78 2.84 -2.56 11.09
N LEU A 79 2.24 -2.68 9.90
CA LEU A 79 0.79 -2.53 9.73
C LEU A 79 0.04 -3.48 10.66
N THR A 80 -1.14 -3.07 11.14
CA THR A 80 -2.06 -4.00 11.81
C THR A 80 -2.47 -5.11 10.83
N ASP A 81 -2.93 -6.24 11.36
CA ASP A 81 -3.39 -7.34 10.50
C ASP A 81 -4.57 -6.94 9.63
N ASP A 82 -5.49 -6.15 10.16
CA ASP A 82 -6.62 -5.61 9.41
C ASP A 82 -6.17 -4.72 8.27
N GLU A 83 -5.28 -3.75 8.52
CA GLU A 83 -4.76 -2.87 7.47
C GLU A 83 -3.99 -3.64 6.40
N ARG A 84 -3.16 -4.60 6.82
CA ARG A 84 -2.42 -5.46 5.90
C ARG A 84 -3.36 -6.28 5.02
N LEU A 85 -4.38 -6.90 5.59
CA LEU A 85 -5.34 -7.71 4.86
C LEU A 85 -6.22 -6.87 3.93
N ASN A 86 -6.68 -5.71 4.40
CA ASN A 86 -7.48 -4.77 3.61
C ASN A 86 -6.69 -4.25 2.39
N LEU A 87 -5.42 -3.88 2.59
CA LEU A 87 -4.53 -3.48 1.51
C LEU A 87 -4.35 -4.61 0.48
N ILE A 88 -4.05 -5.82 0.93
CA ILE A 88 -3.86 -6.97 0.03
C ILE A 88 -5.14 -7.29 -0.74
N ASN A 89 -6.30 -7.31 -0.08
CA ASN A 89 -7.58 -7.58 -0.73
C ASN A 89 -7.88 -6.51 -1.80
N CYS A 90 -7.66 -5.24 -1.49
CA CYS A 90 -7.88 -4.16 -2.46
C CYS A 90 -6.96 -4.27 -3.69
N LEU A 91 -5.71 -4.70 -3.49
CA LEU A 91 -4.79 -4.98 -4.60
C LEU A 91 -5.26 -6.14 -5.49
N LEU A 92 -5.86 -7.17 -4.91
CA LEU A 92 -6.39 -8.32 -5.66
C LEU A 92 -7.62 -7.95 -6.50
N GLU A 93 -8.45 -7.03 -6.01
CA GLU A 93 -9.65 -6.53 -6.70
C GLU A 93 -9.33 -5.51 -7.80
N SER A 94 -8.18 -4.84 -7.73
CA SER A 94 -7.77 -3.83 -8.71
C SER A 94 -7.63 -4.38 -10.14
N HIS A 95 -8.19 -3.68 -11.12
CA HIS A 95 -7.99 -4.00 -12.55
C HIS A 95 -6.62 -3.58 -13.08
N THR A 96 -5.93 -2.66 -12.40
CA THR A 96 -4.64 -2.12 -12.83
C THR A 96 -3.45 -2.96 -12.35
N VAL A 97 -3.66 -3.82 -11.35
CA VAL A 97 -2.62 -4.72 -10.83
C VAL A 97 -2.48 -5.94 -11.75
N THR A 98 -1.25 -6.23 -12.19
CA THR A 98 -0.98 -7.35 -13.09
C THR A 98 -1.34 -8.71 -12.46
N GLN A 99 -1.79 -9.66 -13.28
CA GLN A 99 -2.12 -11.01 -12.82
C GLN A 99 -0.94 -11.72 -12.14
N LYS A 100 0.29 -11.41 -12.56
CA LYS A 100 1.51 -11.93 -11.95
C LYS A 100 1.63 -11.48 -10.49
N ILE A 101 1.41 -10.20 -10.20
CA ILE A 101 1.41 -9.66 -8.84
C ILE A 101 0.27 -10.28 -8.03
N LYS A 102 -0.94 -10.37 -8.60
CA LYS A 102 -2.08 -10.99 -7.93
C LYS A 102 -1.81 -12.43 -7.49
N ARG A 103 -1.18 -13.24 -8.35
CA ARG A 103 -0.77 -14.61 -8.01
C ARG A 103 0.19 -14.64 -6.81
N PHE A 104 1.22 -13.79 -6.80
CA PHE A 104 2.14 -13.67 -5.66
C PHE A 104 1.41 -13.32 -4.37
N LEU A 105 0.45 -12.39 -4.41
CA LEU A 105 -0.34 -11.98 -3.25
C LEU A 105 -1.28 -13.11 -2.76
N ILE A 106 -1.87 -13.89 -3.67
CA ILE A 106 -2.70 -15.07 -3.33
C ILE A 106 -1.85 -16.13 -2.64
N ASP A 107 -0.66 -16.43 -3.17
CA ASP A 107 0.23 -17.42 -2.58
C ASP A 107 0.75 -16.96 -1.20
N TYR A 108 1.09 -15.68 -1.06
CA TYR A 108 1.41 -15.06 0.21
C TYR A 108 0.27 -15.21 1.23
N LYS A 109 -0.97 -14.90 0.81
CA LYS A 109 -2.15 -15.00 1.68
C LYS A 109 -2.35 -16.44 2.17
N LYS A 110 -2.24 -17.44 1.29
CA LYS A 110 -2.35 -18.87 1.68
C LYS A 110 -1.34 -19.28 2.74
N GLN A 111 -0.09 -18.83 2.62
CA GLN A 111 0.97 -19.16 3.58
C GLN A 111 0.75 -18.52 4.97
N ASN A 112 0.12 -17.33 5.00
CA ASN A 112 -0.06 -16.53 6.21
C ASN A 112 -1.49 -16.58 6.79
N SER A 113 -2.43 -17.28 6.14
CA SER A 113 -3.78 -17.56 6.66
C SER A 113 -3.89 -18.96 7.31
N LEU A 114 -2.80 -19.72 7.31
CA LEU A 114 -2.64 -21.01 8.01
C LEU A 114 -1.86 -20.87 9.33
N SER A 115 -1.66 -19.64 9.80
CA SER A 115 -0.97 -19.30 11.06
C SER A 115 -1.97 -18.76 12.07
#